data_AF-M1SGX1-F1
#
_entry.id   AF-M1SGX1-F1
#
_cell.length_a   1.000
_cell.length_b   1.000
_cell.length_c   1.000
_cell.angle_alpha   90.00
_cell.angle_beta   90.00
_cell.angle_gamma   90.00
#
_symmetry.space_group_name_H-M   'P 1'
#
loop_
_entity.id
_entity.type
_entity.pdbx_description
1 polymer ?
#
loop_
_entity_poly.entity_id
_entity_poly.type
_entity_poly.pdbx_seq_one_letter_code
_entity_poly.pdbx_strand_id
1 'polypeptide(L)'
;MIDDKQTYIDKKLRPLPRWIFMSRWLQAPLYIGLIVAQGVYVWQFWLELVHLISMMADKSMTETALMLVVLGLIDVVMISNLLVMVIVGGWETFVSRLELENHPDQPEWLSHVNAGVLKVKLATAIIGISSIHLLKTFINAASYDEKTLMWQTLIHITFVLSAVAIAYTEKLVTSAHKQH
;
A
#
# COMPACT_ATOMS: atom_id res chain seq x y z
N MET A 1 39.18 -10.69 33.80
CA MET A 1 38.05 -9.82 33.46
C MET A 1 38.60 -8.43 33.22
N ILE A 2 38.74 -8.02 31.95
CA ILE A 2 39.05 -6.65 31.59
C ILE A 2 37.83 -6.15 30.81
N ASP A 3 37.15 -5.18 31.42
CA ASP A 3 35.98 -4.47 30.93
C ASP A 3 36.43 -3.49 29.83
N ASP A 4 36.34 -3.92 28.58
CA ASP A 4 36.68 -3.09 27.42
C ASP A 4 35.48 -2.20 27.08
N LYS A 5 35.29 -1.14 27.89
CA LYS A 5 34.31 -0.09 27.59
C LYS A 5 34.77 0.71 26.39
N GLN A 6 34.42 0.23 25.20
CA GLN A 6 34.47 0.98 23.95
C GLN A 6 33.79 2.34 24.15
N THR A 7 34.63 3.36 24.29
CA THR A 7 34.21 4.75 24.41
C THR A 7 33.77 5.17 23.01
N TYR A 8 32.46 5.27 22.79
CA TYR A 8 31.91 5.78 21.53
C TYR A 8 32.35 7.24 21.36
N ILE A 9 33.43 7.46 20.61
CA ILE A 9 33.86 8.79 20.20
C ILE A 9 32.75 9.35 19.31
N ASP A 10 31.99 10.31 19.83
CA ASP A 10 30.98 11.07 19.09
C ASP A 10 31.69 11.93 18.03
N LYS A 11 32.01 11.30 16.89
CA LYS A 11 32.57 11.99 15.73
C LYS A 11 31.47 12.85 15.13
N LYS A 12 31.44 14.14 15.47
CA LYS A 12 30.67 15.17 14.76
C LYS A 12 30.75 14.90 13.25
N LEU A 13 29.60 14.58 12.65
CA LEU A 13 29.50 14.30 11.23
C LEU A 13 30.07 15.48 10.43
N ARG A 14 30.93 15.20 9.45
CA ARG A 14 31.42 16.20 8.49
C ARG A 14 30.20 16.92 7.87
N PRO A 15 30.31 18.21 7.52
CA PRO A 15 29.16 19.00 7.08
C PRO A 15 28.42 18.39 5.88
N LEU A 16 29.11 17.81 4.89
CA LEU A 16 28.49 17.17 3.73
C LEU A 16 27.59 15.95 4.09
N PRO A 17 28.06 14.92 4.83
CA PRO A 17 27.20 13.85 5.34
C PRO A 17 25.98 14.34 6.13
N ARG A 18 26.13 15.41 6.93
CA ARG A 18 25.03 15.98 7.71
C ARG A 18 23.94 16.58 6.82
N TRP A 19 24.31 17.30 5.76
CA TRP A 19 23.37 17.85 4.78
C TRP A 19 22.65 16.76 4.01
N ILE A 20 23.38 15.73 3.53
CA ILE A 20 22.77 14.59 2.83
C ILE A 20 21.80 13.85 3.76
N PHE A 21 22.17 13.64 5.03
CA PHE A 21 21.31 12.94 5.99
C PHE A 21 20.04 13.73 6.33
N MET A 22 20.13 15.07 6.43
CA MET A 22 18.96 15.93 6.66
C MET A 22 17.99 15.99 5.49
N SER A 23 18.41 15.68 4.25
CA SER A 23 17.52 15.65 3.08
C SER A 23 16.34 14.67 3.23
N ARG A 24 16.46 13.66 4.10
CA ARG A 24 15.39 12.71 4.45
C ARG A 24 14.13 13.39 4.98
N TRP A 25 14.28 14.48 5.73
CA TRP A 25 13.16 15.25 6.28
C TRP A 25 12.32 15.95 5.21
N LEU A 26 12.84 16.11 3.99
CA LEU A 26 12.05 16.61 2.87
C LEU A 26 10.90 15.68 2.50
N GLN A 27 10.98 14.39 2.84
CA GLN A 27 9.90 13.45 2.59
C GLN A 27 8.75 13.57 3.61
N ALA A 28 9.03 14.05 4.83
CA ALA A 28 8.02 14.21 5.87
C ALA A 28 6.76 15.01 5.41
N PRO A 29 6.89 16.20 4.78
CA PRO A 29 5.73 16.93 4.26
C PRO A 29 4.98 16.19 3.14
N LEU A 30 5.66 15.35 2.36
CA LEU A 30 5.00 14.54 1.33
C LEU A 30 4.07 13.51 1.97
N TYR A 31 4.52 12.83 3.02
CA TYR A 31 3.68 11.89 3.77
C TYR A 31 2.50 12.58 4.45
N ILE A 32 2.68 13.80 4.98
CA ILE A 32 1.58 14.61 5.49
C ILE A 32 0.56 14.92 4.38
N GLY A 33 1.02 15.28 3.18
CA GLY A 33 0.17 15.47 2.01
C GLY A 33 -0.63 14.20 1.65
N LEU A 34 -0.01 13.03 1.70
CA LEU A 34 -0.70 11.75 1.48
C LEU A 34 -1.76 11.44 2.54
N ILE A 35 -1.54 11.82 3.80
CA ILE A 35 -2.55 11.70 4.86
C ILE A 35 -3.75 12.61 4.58
N VAL A 36 -3.51 13.83 4.10
CA VAL A 36 -4.60 14.73 3.69
C VAL A 36 -5.38 14.14 2.51
N ALA A 37 -4.69 13.60 1.50
CA ALA A 37 -5.33 12.91 0.38
C ALA A 37 -6.18 11.72 0.85
N GLN A 38 -5.69 10.94 1.81
CA GLN A 38 -6.47 9.87 2.45
C GLN A 38 -7.76 10.41 3.10
N GLY A 39 -7.69 11.56 3.76
CA GLY A 39 -8.87 12.24 4.32
C GLY A 39 -9.91 12.60 3.25
N VAL A 40 -9.47 13.03 2.07
CA VAL A 40 -10.34 13.30 0.92
C VAL A 40 -11.02 12.01 0.43
N TYR A 41 -10.30 10.90 0.37
CA TYR A 41 -10.89 9.60 0.01
C TYR A 41 -11.94 9.13 1.02
N VAL A 42 -11.70 9.31 2.33
CA VAL A 42 -12.68 9.01 3.37
C VAL A 42 -13.95 9.85 3.19
N TRP A 43 -13.79 11.14 2.87
CA TRP A 43 -14.93 12.01 2.57
C TRP A 43 -15.71 11.54 1.33
N GLN A 44 -15.01 11.21 0.24
CA GLN A 44 -15.63 10.67 -0.98
C GLN A 44 -16.41 9.38 -0.68
N PHE A 45 -15.84 8.47 0.12
CA PHE A 45 -16.50 7.23 0.52
C PHE A 45 -17.85 7.51 1.20
N TRP A 46 -17.92 8.47 2.12
CA TRP A 46 -19.18 8.85 2.77
C TRP A 46 -20.21 9.39 1.78
N LEU A 47 -19.80 10.20 0.81
CA LEU A 47 -20.70 10.71 -0.23
C LEU A 47 -21.25 9.56 -1.08
N GLU A 48 -20.40 8.63 -1.52
CA GLU A 48 -20.83 7.47 -2.30
C GLU A 48 -21.72 6.52 -1.50
N LEU A 49 -21.47 6.37 -0.20
CA LEU A 49 -22.29 5.55 0.70
C LEU A 49 -23.69 6.16 0.89
N VAL A 50 -23.79 7.47 1.12
CA VAL A 50 -25.08 8.16 1.21
C VAL A 50 -25.82 8.07 -0.12
N HIS A 51 -25.11 8.21 -1.24
CA HIS A 51 -25.67 8.03 -2.58
C HIS A 51 -26.26 6.62 -2.74
N LEU A 52 -25.52 5.56 -2.37
CA LEU A 52 -25.99 4.18 -2.38
C LEU A 52 -27.28 3.98 -1.57
N ILE A 53 -27.31 4.51 -0.35
CA ILE A 53 -28.48 4.39 0.55
C ILE A 53 -29.69 5.13 -0.04
N SER A 54 -29.49 6.33 -0.58
CA SER A 54 -30.57 7.11 -1.21
C SER A 54 -31.16 6.40 -2.43
N MET A 55 -30.32 5.80 -3.28
CA MET A 55 -30.77 5.03 -4.44
C MET A 55 -31.57 3.78 -4.07
N MET A 56 -31.25 3.12 -2.96
CA MET A 56 -32.01 1.98 -2.44
C MET A 56 -33.41 2.40 -1.95
N ALA A 57 -33.54 3.60 -1.40
CA ALA A 57 -34.82 4.12 -0.90
C ALA A 57 -35.81 4.42 -2.05
N ASP A 58 -35.31 4.90 -3.19
CA ASP A 58 -36.13 5.29 -4.35
C ASP A 58 -36.57 4.11 -5.25
N LYS A 59 -36.14 2.87 -4.95
CA LYS A 59 -36.44 1.61 -5.71
C LYS A 59 -36.14 1.65 -7.22
N SER A 60 -35.36 2.61 -7.69
CA SER A 60 -35.16 2.86 -9.13
C SER A 60 -33.92 2.21 -9.74
N MET A 61 -33.30 1.23 -9.07
CA MET A 61 -32.01 0.67 -9.47
C MET A 61 -32.10 -0.76 -10.03
N THR A 62 -31.26 -1.01 -11.05
CA THR A 62 -30.96 -2.37 -11.53
C THR A 62 -29.93 -3.03 -10.62
N GLU A 63 -29.96 -4.36 -10.53
CA GLU A 63 -28.98 -5.15 -9.76
C GLU A 63 -27.54 -4.86 -10.20
N THR A 64 -27.32 -4.69 -11.50
CA THR A 64 -26.01 -4.32 -12.07
C THR A 64 -25.52 -2.97 -11.56
N ALA A 65 -26.39 -1.95 -11.48
CA ALA A 65 -26.00 -0.64 -10.97
C ALA A 65 -25.61 -0.71 -9.48
N LEU A 66 -26.36 -1.47 -8.68
CA LEU A 66 -26.03 -1.72 -7.28
C LEU A 66 -24.65 -2.36 -7.13
N MET A 67 -24.38 -3.41 -7.91
CA MET A 67 -23.08 -4.09 -7.89
C MET A 67 -21.93 -3.13 -8.25
N LEU A 68 -22.11 -2.26 -9.25
CA LEU A 68 -21.07 -1.31 -9.68
C LEU A 68 -20.75 -0.24 -8.62
N VAL A 69 -21.77 0.24 -7.89
CA VAL A 69 -21.58 1.19 -6.80
C VAL A 69 -20.84 0.52 -5.63
N VAL A 70 -21.25 -0.70 -5.25
CA VAL A 70 -20.55 -1.48 -4.22
C VAL A 70 -19.10 -1.75 -4.62
N LEU A 71 -18.83 -2.10 -5.87
CA LEU A 71 -17.46 -2.28 -6.35
C LEU A 71 -16.63 -0.99 -6.31
N GLY A 72 -17.26 0.17 -6.54
CA GLY A 72 -16.63 1.49 -6.36
C GLY A 72 -16.22 1.74 -4.90
N LEU A 73 -17.12 1.47 -3.95
CA LEU A 73 -16.82 1.60 -2.53
C LEU A 73 -15.68 0.68 -2.09
N ILE A 74 -15.63 -0.57 -2.58
CA ILE A 74 -14.54 -1.50 -2.29
C ILE A 74 -13.22 -0.96 -2.85
N ASP A 75 -13.22 -0.40 -4.05
CA ASP A 75 -12.02 0.15 -4.69
C ASP A 75 -11.40 1.31 -3.89
N VAL A 76 -12.23 2.25 -3.41
CA VAL A 76 -11.78 3.34 -2.54
C VAL A 76 -11.09 2.81 -1.27
N VAL A 77 -11.64 1.74 -0.66
CA VAL A 77 -11.04 1.10 0.51
C VAL A 77 -9.71 0.42 0.15
N MET A 78 -9.60 -0.23 -1.01
CA MET A 78 -8.36 -0.87 -1.42
C MET A 78 -7.23 0.13 -1.68
N ILE A 79 -7.52 1.23 -2.36
CA ILE A 79 -6.56 2.34 -2.57
C ILE A 79 -6.13 2.91 -1.21
N SER A 80 -7.09 3.09 -0.29
CA SER A 80 -6.83 3.60 1.06
C SER A 80 -5.88 2.68 1.85
N ASN A 81 -6.02 1.36 1.73
CA ASN A 81 -5.12 0.41 2.39
C ASN A 81 -3.69 0.46 1.82
N LEU A 82 -3.55 0.61 0.50
CA LEU A 82 -2.25 0.80 -0.15
C LEU A 82 -1.60 2.10 0.31
N LEU A 83 -2.38 3.20 0.38
CA LEU A 83 -1.87 4.49 0.83
C LEU A 83 -1.32 4.42 2.26
N VAL A 84 -2.02 3.77 3.19
CA VAL A 84 -1.53 3.57 4.55
C VAL A 84 -0.21 2.80 4.56
N MET A 85 -0.10 1.72 3.76
CA MET A 85 1.13 0.95 3.64
C MET A 85 2.30 1.79 3.11
N VAL A 86 2.05 2.66 2.12
CA VAL A 86 3.06 3.57 1.56
C VAL A 86 3.47 4.65 2.55
N ILE A 87 2.51 5.26 3.24
CA ILE A 87 2.75 6.34 4.21
C ILE A 87 3.60 5.81 5.36
N VAL A 88 3.14 4.76 6.03
CA VAL A 88 3.74 4.30 7.28
C VAL A 88 5.04 3.52 6.98
N GLY A 89 5.06 2.66 5.94
CA GLY A 89 6.28 1.96 5.55
C GLY A 89 7.35 2.90 4.96
N GLY A 90 6.93 3.91 4.21
CA GLY A 90 7.83 4.95 3.67
C GLY A 90 8.42 5.82 4.77
N TRP A 91 7.61 6.23 5.75
CA TRP A 91 8.06 6.98 6.91
C TRP A 91 9.10 6.20 7.72
N GLU A 92 8.81 4.95 8.08
CA GLU A 92 9.72 4.09 8.85
C GLU A 92 11.05 3.88 8.13
N THR A 93 11.00 3.60 6.82
CA THR A 93 12.20 3.31 6.01
C THR A 93 13.06 4.57 5.81
N PHE A 94 12.44 5.70 5.50
CA PHE A 94 13.17 6.84 4.95
C PHE A 94 13.19 8.09 5.84
N VAL A 95 12.28 8.27 6.80
CA VAL A 95 12.23 9.46 7.66
C VAL A 95 12.75 9.15 9.06
N SER A 96 11.97 8.41 9.85
CA SER A 96 12.33 8.04 11.21
C SER A 96 11.73 6.70 11.59
N ARG A 97 12.45 5.94 12.42
CA ARG A 97 11.86 4.76 13.07
C ARG A 97 10.71 5.23 13.97
N LEU A 98 9.63 4.46 13.99
CA LEU A 98 8.43 4.76 14.79
C LEU A 98 8.50 4.17 16.21
N GLU A 99 9.44 3.27 16.48
CA GLU A 99 9.70 2.66 17.80
C GLU A 99 8.45 2.06 18.48
N LEU A 100 7.56 1.44 17.69
CA LEU A 100 6.29 0.87 18.17
C LEU A 100 6.40 -0.55 18.75
N GLU A 101 7.60 -0.99 19.13
CA GLU A 101 7.83 -2.36 19.61
C GLU A 101 7.01 -2.65 20.88
N ASN A 102 6.15 -3.66 20.83
CA ASN A 102 5.23 -4.08 21.91
C ASN A 102 4.06 -3.12 22.19
N HIS A 103 3.74 -2.19 21.29
CA HIS A 103 2.53 -1.38 21.39
C HIS A 103 1.29 -2.17 20.90
N PRO A 104 0.13 -2.13 21.59
CA PRO A 104 -1.08 -2.86 21.17
C PRO A 104 -1.56 -2.48 19.76
N ASP A 105 -1.33 -1.23 19.36
CA ASP A 105 -1.71 -0.71 18.04
C ASP A 105 -0.62 -0.89 16.96
N GLN A 106 0.47 -1.62 17.25
CA GLN A 106 1.50 -1.90 16.24
C GLN A 106 0.92 -2.81 15.15
N PRO A 107 0.94 -2.39 13.88
CA PRO A 107 0.50 -3.27 12.80
C PRO A 107 1.42 -4.49 12.68
N GLU A 108 0.84 -5.68 12.47
CA GLU A 108 1.60 -6.92 12.34
C GLU A 108 2.59 -6.90 11.16
N TRP A 109 2.33 -6.07 10.14
CA TRP A 109 3.25 -5.86 9.03
C TRP A 109 4.48 -5.00 9.38
N LEU A 110 4.46 -4.27 10.52
CA LEU A 110 5.57 -3.47 11.05
C LEU A 110 6.42 -4.20 12.09
N SER A 111 5.87 -5.14 12.86
CA SER A 111 6.62 -5.80 13.96
C SER A 111 7.70 -6.76 13.48
N HIS A 112 7.55 -7.29 12.26
CA HIS A 112 8.51 -8.18 11.63
C HIS A 112 8.94 -7.59 10.29
N VAL A 113 9.76 -6.54 10.34
CA VAL A 113 10.31 -5.90 9.13
C VAL A 113 11.39 -6.79 8.49
N ASN A 114 11.00 -7.97 8.00
CA ASN A 114 11.69 -8.53 6.85
C ASN A 114 11.20 -7.72 5.64
N ALA A 115 12.11 -6.97 5.01
CA ALA A 115 11.84 -6.17 3.82
C ALA A 115 11.13 -6.96 2.71
N GLY A 116 11.27 -8.29 2.71
CA GLY A 116 10.53 -9.21 1.87
C GLY A 116 9.02 -9.24 2.09
N VAL A 117 8.56 -9.31 3.34
CA VAL A 117 7.13 -9.41 3.69
C VAL A 117 6.39 -8.14 3.26
N LEU A 118 7.02 -6.97 3.42
CA LEU A 118 6.44 -5.70 2.97
C LEU A 118 6.28 -5.65 1.44
N LYS A 119 7.29 -6.11 0.69
CA LYS A 119 7.22 -6.18 -0.78
C LYS A 119 6.11 -7.10 -1.26
N VAL A 120 5.95 -8.27 -0.65
CA VAL A 120 4.89 -9.22 -0.98
C VAL A 120 3.52 -8.62 -0.66
N LYS A 121 3.33 -8.03 0.52
CA LYS A 121 2.05 -7.39 0.92
C LYS A 121 1.65 -6.26 -0.03
N LEU A 122 2.61 -5.43 -0.45
CA LEU A 122 2.39 -4.37 -1.44
C LEU A 122 2.00 -4.94 -2.81
N ALA A 123 2.69 -5.98 -3.27
CA ALA A 123 2.37 -6.64 -4.55
C ALA A 123 0.96 -7.25 -4.52
N THR A 124 0.56 -7.91 -3.43
CA THR A 124 -0.79 -8.46 -3.27
C THR A 124 -1.86 -7.37 -3.25
N ALA A 125 -1.61 -6.24 -2.60
CA ALA A 125 -2.55 -5.10 -2.60
C ALA A 125 -2.77 -4.53 -4.01
N ILE A 126 -1.69 -4.35 -4.80
CA ILE A 126 -1.78 -3.86 -6.19
C ILE A 126 -2.57 -4.83 -7.08
N ILE A 127 -2.32 -6.15 -6.93
CA ILE A 127 -3.09 -7.17 -7.65
C ILE A 127 -4.57 -7.08 -7.29
N GLY A 128 -4.91 -6.98 -6.01
CA GLY A 128 -6.29 -6.87 -5.54
C GLY A 128 -7.03 -5.66 -6.14
N ILE A 129 -6.40 -4.47 -6.13
CA ILE A 129 -6.96 -3.26 -6.75
C ILE A 129 -7.23 -3.49 -8.24
N SER A 130 -6.25 -4.07 -8.95
CA SER A 130 -6.37 -4.37 -10.37
C SER A 130 -7.46 -5.41 -10.66
N SER A 131 -7.64 -6.43 -9.82
CA SER A 131 -8.71 -7.42 -9.95
C SER A 131 -10.10 -6.81 -9.80
N ILE A 132 -10.29 -5.90 -8.84
CA ILE A 132 -11.58 -5.21 -8.63
C ILE A 132 -11.94 -4.34 -9.84
N HIS A 133 -10.95 -3.63 -10.39
CA HIS A 133 -11.14 -2.86 -11.61
C HIS A 133 -11.56 -3.74 -12.79
N LEU A 134 -10.91 -4.89 -12.99
CA LEU A 134 -11.26 -5.83 -14.05
C LEU A 134 -12.65 -6.43 -13.84
N LEU A 135 -13.04 -6.72 -12.59
CA LEU A 135 -14.38 -7.20 -12.27
C LEU A 135 -15.45 -6.12 -12.55
N LYS A 136 -15.16 -4.84 -12.27
CA LYS A 136 -16.04 -3.72 -12.58
C LYS A 136 -16.29 -3.61 -14.08
N THR A 137 -15.23 -3.68 -14.88
CA THR A 137 -15.36 -3.60 -16.34
C THR A 137 -15.97 -4.84 -16.94
N PHE A 138 -15.75 -6.01 -16.35
CA PHE A 138 -16.41 -7.25 -16.74
C PHE A 138 -17.93 -7.23 -16.51
N ILE A 139 -18.38 -6.75 -15.34
CA ILE A 139 -19.82 -6.64 -15.03
C ILE A 139 -20.56 -5.72 -16.01
N ASN A 140 -19.88 -4.68 -16.51
CA ASN A 140 -20.44 -3.72 -17.46
C ASN A 140 -19.76 -3.79 -18.83
N ALA A 141 -19.36 -4.99 -19.28
CA ALA A 141 -18.53 -5.18 -20.48
C ALA A 141 -19.16 -4.58 -21.75
N ALA A 142 -20.49 -4.58 -21.86
CA ALA A 142 -21.20 -3.99 -23.00
C ALA A 142 -21.00 -2.47 -23.14
N SER A 143 -20.58 -1.79 -22.07
CA SER A 143 -20.31 -0.35 -22.06
C SER A 143 -18.82 -0.01 -22.30
N TYR A 144 -17.95 -1.01 -22.46
CA TYR A 144 -16.52 -0.83 -22.66
C TYR A 144 -16.08 -1.34 -24.04
N ASP A 145 -15.09 -0.67 -24.62
CA ASP A 145 -14.46 -1.11 -25.86
C ASP A 145 -13.65 -2.40 -25.63
N GLU A 146 -13.67 -3.30 -26.61
CA GLU A 146 -12.96 -4.58 -26.56
C GLU A 146 -11.46 -4.37 -26.29
N LYS A 147 -10.86 -3.35 -26.92
CA LYS A 147 -9.45 -3.00 -26.73
C LYS A 147 -9.16 -2.63 -25.28
N THR A 148 -10.08 -1.95 -24.60
CA THR A 148 -9.93 -1.58 -23.18
C THR A 148 -9.92 -2.81 -22.30
N LEU A 149 -10.86 -3.74 -22.52
CA LEU A 149 -10.93 -5.00 -21.77
C LEU A 149 -9.66 -5.86 -21.99
N MET A 150 -9.16 -5.91 -23.22
CA MET A 150 -7.94 -6.64 -23.56
C MET A 150 -6.72 -6.07 -22.84
N TRP A 151 -6.50 -4.74 -22.89
CA TRP A 151 -5.36 -4.12 -22.22
C TRP A 151 -5.43 -4.24 -20.69
N GLN A 152 -6.61 -4.08 -20.10
CA GLN A 152 -6.78 -4.28 -18.66
C GLN A 152 -6.43 -5.71 -18.24
N THR A 153 -6.87 -6.71 -19.01
CA THR A 153 -6.54 -8.11 -18.76
C THR A 153 -5.03 -8.35 -18.88
N LEU A 154 -4.37 -7.79 -19.90
CA LEU A 154 -2.93 -7.92 -20.12
C LEU A 154 -2.10 -7.29 -18.98
N ILE A 155 -2.50 -6.10 -18.53
CA ILE A 155 -1.88 -5.41 -17.40
C ILE A 155 -2.06 -6.23 -16.12
N HIS A 156 -3.25 -6.78 -15.89
CA HIS A 156 -3.50 -7.61 -14.71
C HIS A 156 -2.62 -8.85 -14.68
N ILE A 157 -2.52 -9.57 -15.82
CA ILE A 157 -1.62 -10.72 -15.96
C ILE A 157 -0.16 -10.31 -15.66
N THR A 158 0.28 -9.14 -16.13
CA THR A 158 1.62 -8.61 -15.85
C THR A 158 1.85 -8.37 -14.36
N PHE A 159 0.86 -7.84 -13.63
CA PHE A 159 0.94 -7.67 -12.18
C PHE A 159 1.01 -9.00 -11.43
N VAL A 160 0.18 -9.98 -11.82
CA VAL A 160 0.20 -11.33 -11.24
C VAL A 160 1.55 -11.99 -11.44
N LEU A 161 2.10 -11.96 -12.66
CA LEU A 161 3.42 -12.51 -12.96
C LEU A 161 4.53 -11.81 -12.15
N SER A 162 4.44 -10.48 -12.01
CA SER A 162 5.40 -9.70 -11.22
C SER A 162 5.37 -10.09 -9.74
N ALA A 163 4.20 -10.29 -9.15
CA ALA A 163 4.10 -10.71 -7.75
C ALA A 163 4.60 -12.14 -7.52
N VAL A 164 4.33 -13.06 -8.47
CA VAL A 164 4.88 -14.42 -8.42
C VAL A 164 6.41 -14.36 -8.46
N ALA A 165 6.99 -13.53 -9.33
CA ALA A 165 8.44 -13.33 -9.37
C ALA A 165 8.99 -12.79 -8.04
N ILE A 166 8.35 -11.77 -7.45
CA ILE A 166 8.75 -11.20 -6.15
C ILE A 166 8.69 -12.26 -5.04
N ALA A 167 7.59 -13.02 -4.96
CA ALA A 167 7.43 -14.08 -3.96
C ALA A 167 8.46 -15.21 -4.14
N TYR A 168 8.77 -15.56 -5.38
CA TYR A 168 9.79 -16.56 -5.69
C TYR A 168 11.20 -16.09 -5.28
N THR A 169 11.57 -14.85 -5.63
CA THR A 169 12.86 -14.27 -5.21
C THR A 169 12.98 -14.23 -3.69
N GLU A 170 11.91 -13.83 -2.99
CA GLU A 170 11.91 -13.79 -1.52
C GLU A 170 12.10 -15.17 -0.89
N LYS A 171 11.45 -16.20 -1.45
CA LYS A 171 11.63 -17.58 -1.01
C LYS A 171 13.08 -18.04 -1.18
N LEU A 172 13.71 -17.71 -2.31
CA LEU A 172 15.12 -18.08 -2.57
C LEU A 172 16.07 -17.41 -1.58
N VAL A 173 15.91 -16.10 -1.35
CA VAL A 173 16.74 -15.34 -0.39
C VAL A 173 16.58 -15.91 1.03
N THR A 174 15.35 -16.18 1.45
CA THR A 174 15.07 -16.75 2.79
C THR A 174 15.63 -18.16 2.94
N SER A 175 15.57 -18.98 1.88
CA SER A 175 16.09 -20.36 1.90
C SER A 175 17.62 -20.40 1.96
N ALA A 176 18.30 -19.47 1.28
CA ALA A 176 19.76 -19.34 1.35
C ALA A 176 20.25 -18.94 2.74
N HIS A 177 19.48 -18.11 3.46
CA HIS A 177 19.81 -17.69 4.83
C HIS A 177 19.64 -18.80 5.88
N LYS A 178 18.83 -19.83 5.62
CA LYS A 178 18.62 -20.97 6.54
C LYS A 178 19.69 -22.07 6.43
N GLN A 179 20.54 -22.04 5.40
CA GLN A 179 21.59 -23.04 5.18
C GLN A 179 22.96 -22.64 5.79
N HIS A 180 23.05 -21.47 6.40
CA HIS A 180 24.19 -20.97 7.17
C HIS A 180 23.76 -20.70 8.62
#